data_AF-A0A7C6A3D6-F1
#
_entry.id   AF-A0A7C6A3D6-F1
#
_cell.length_a   1.000
_cell.length_b   1.000
_cell.length_c   1.000
_cell.angle_alpha   90.00
_cell.angle_beta   90.00
_cell.angle_gamma   90.00
#
_symmetry.space_group_name_H-M   'P 1'
#
loop_
_entity.id
_entity.type
_entity.pdbx_description
1 polymer ?
#
loop_
_entity_poly.entity_id
_entity_poly.type
_entity_poly.pdbx_seq_one_letter_code
_entity_poly.pdbx_strand_id
1 'polypeptide(L)'
;MPRREAMGVRRNWLACLTALLLVLAVASGGCRRRRYENPITKDTHQPDKILFDKAIADIERGRYEIARLTLQTLINTYDTSEYLAKAKLAIADSWYREGGSHALAQAEAEYKDFILFYPTLEEAPEAQMKICMIHYKQMEKADRDQTHALRAEEECRQLLVQFPNSKFAPQVEQILRNIQEVLAEREFRVGSFYHTKGSHAAAANRLQGLVDHYPLYSKADEALWALADSYGKMGPRFRSKHIEAYTRLVRDYPLSPLAEAAKKQLLAMEQEVPEPDPVALARMKYELEHMEKPGLLSHFWGIFRKSPDVRMAAKSGSPTMETFRPPLPATVPAAATASGGVTAEVTVAPVTDSTALDTRPDARRAAPASKPESGAQPEARPPAPSKP
;
A
#
# COMPACT_ATOMS: atom_id res chain seq x y z
N MET A 1 -78.23 -9.49 -26.60
CA MET A 1 -77.35 -8.66 -27.43
C MET A 1 -76.20 -8.10 -26.58
N PRO A 2 -74.97 -8.63 -26.70
CA PRO A 2 -73.77 -7.88 -26.29
C PRO A 2 -72.72 -7.94 -27.42
N ARG A 3 -72.58 -6.87 -28.21
CA ARG A 3 -71.61 -6.83 -29.31
C ARG A 3 -70.93 -5.46 -29.50
N ARG A 4 -70.74 -4.70 -28.41
CA ARG A 4 -70.10 -3.38 -28.47
C ARG A 4 -68.82 -3.19 -27.62
N GLU A 5 -68.44 -4.12 -26.75
CA GLU A 5 -67.27 -3.90 -25.88
C GLU A 5 -65.93 -4.40 -26.43
N ALA A 6 -65.91 -5.28 -27.44
CA ALA A 6 -64.66 -5.86 -27.96
C ALA A 6 -63.83 -4.96 -28.90
N MET A 7 -64.39 -3.83 -29.37
CA MET A 7 -63.69 -2.92 -30.30
C MET A 7 -62.88 -1.81 -29.60
N GLY A 8 -63.14 -1.52 -28.33
CA GLY A 8 -62.40 -0.49 -27.58
C GLY A 8 -60.97 -0.92 -27.20
N VAL A 9 -60.82 -2.18 -26.76
CA VAL A 9 -59.53 -2.69 -26.25
C VAL A 9 -58.50 -2.86 -27.37
N ARG A 10 -58.91 -3.32 -28.56
CA ARG A 10 -58.01 -3.49 -29.71
C ARG A 10 -57.51 -2.15 -30.29
N ARG A 11 -58.34 -1.10 -30.22
CA ARG A 11 -57.97 0.23 -30.71
C ARG A 11 -56.99 0.94 -29.77
N ASN A 12 -57.14 0.73 -28.46
CA ASN A 12 -56.19 1.24 -27.47
C ASN A 12 -54.85 0.49 -27.50
N TRP A 13 -54.86 -0.82 -27.76
CA TRP A 13 -53.61 -1.60 -27.90
C TRP A 13 -52.79 -1.22 -29.14
N LEU A 14 -53.45 -1.00 -30.28
CA LEU A 14 -52.78 -0.50 -31.49
C LEU A 14 -52.27 0.93 -31.31
N ALA A 15 -52.99 1.80 -30.59
CA ALA A 15 -52.54 3.15 -30.27
C ALA A 15 -51.34 3.17 -29.30
N CYS A 16 -51.31 2.26 -28.32
CA CYS A 16 -50.16 2.12 -27.42
C CYS A 16 -48.92 1.58 -28.15
N LEU A 17 -49.08 0.64 -29.07
CA LEU A 17 -47.97 0.09 -29.88
C LEU A 17 -47.40 1.12 -30.86
N THR A 18 -48.23 1.94 -31.51
CA THR A 18 -47.75 3.02 -32.37
C THR A 18 -47.11 4.15 -31.59
N ALA A 19 -47.62 4.49 -30.40
CA ALA A 19 -46.99 5.45 -29.50
C ALA A 19 -45.61 4.96 -29.01
N LEU A 20 -45.47 3.66 -28.67
CA LEU A 20 -44.20 3.08 -28.25
C LEU A 20 -43.15 3.08 -29.38
N LEU A 21 -43.56 2.80 -30.62
CA LEU A 21 -42.69 2.84 -31.80
C LEU A 21 -42.25 4.27 -32.15
N LEU A 22 -43.13 5.27 -31.98
CA LEU A 22 -42.78 6.68 -32.15
C LEU A 22 -41.81 7.18 -31.07
N VAL A 23 -41.98 6.74 -29.82
CA VAL A 23 -41.03 7.05 -28.74
C VAL A 23 -39.66 6.41 -28.98
N LEU A 24 -39.62 5.16 -29.49
CA LEU A 24 -38.35 4.51 -29.86
C LEU A 24 -37.64 5.19 -31.05
N ALA A 25 -38.41 5.70 -32.02
CA ALA A 25 -37.87 6.41 -33.18
C ALA A 25 -37.33 7.81 -32.85
N VAL A 26 -37.84 8.46 -31.81
CA VAL A 26 -37.32 9.75 -31.31
C VAL A 26 -36.10 9.54 -30.39
N ALA A 27 -36.03 8.40 -29.68
CA ALA A 27 -34.89 8.06 -28.82
C ALA A 27 -33.60 7.71 -29.61
N SER A 28 -33.70 7.33 -30.88
CA SER A 28 -32.53 7.05 -31.74
C SER A 28 -31.96 8.29 -32.46
N GLY A 29 -32.65 9.44 -32.42
CA GLY A 29 -32.23 10.69 -33.06
C GLY A 29 -31.39 11.64 -32.18
N GLY A 30 -30.97 11.21 -30.99
CA GLY A 30 -30.61 12.13 -29.89
C GLY A 30 -29.18 12.05 -29.34
N CYS A 31 -28.18 11.59 -30.09
CA CYS A 31 -26.76 11.77 -29.72
C CYS A 31 -26.04 12.64 -30.76
N ARG A 32 -26.49 13.89 -30.92
CA ARG A 32 -25.67 14.91 -31.58
C ARG A 32 -24.59 15.35 -30.57
N ARG A 33 -23.48 14.59 -30.57
CA ARG A 33 -22.25 14.88 -29.82
C ARG A 33 -21.90 16.36 -30.06
N ARG A 34 -21.97 17.21 -29.02
CA ARG A 34 -21.50 18.60 -29.09
C ARG A 34 -20.05 18.55 -29.58
N ARG A 35 -19.79 19.06 -30.79
CA ARG A 35 -18.42 19.28 -31.24
C ARG A 35 -17.85 20.40 -30.40
N TYR A 36 -16.62 20.18 -29.94
CA TYR A 36 -15.79 21.19 -29.32
C TYR A 36 -15.58 22.34 -30.31
N GLU A 37 -16.03 23.54 -29.97
CA GLU A 37 -15.79 24.75 -30.77
C GLU A 37 -14.34 25.19 -30.54
N ASN A 38 -13.51 25.03 -31.58
CA ASN A 38 -12.16 25.57 -31.63
C ASN A 38 -12.24 27.03 -32.13
N PRO A 39 -11.97 28.04 -31.30
CA PRO A 39 -12.05 29.45 -31.71
C PRO A 39 -10.75 29.89 -32.38
N ILE A 40 -10.27 29.18 -33.40
CA ILE A 40 -9.10 29.61 -34.19
C ILE A 40 -9.34 29.29 -35.66
N THR A 41 -9.85 30.28 -36.38
CA THR A 41 -9.91 30.32 -37.83
C THR A 41 -8.51 30.61 -38.38
N LYS A 42 -7.81 29.56 -38.80
CA LYS A 42 -6.81 29.54 -39.89
C LYS A 42 -6.34 28.09 -40.04
N ASP A 43 -6.55 27.51 -41.23
CA ASP A 43 -6.02 26.21 -41.63
C ASP A 43 -4.48 26.24 -41.64
N THR A 44 -3.89 26.12 -40.47
CA THR A 44 -2.50 25.71 -40.30
C THR A 44 -2.57 24.36 -39.61
N HIS A 45 -2.68 23.32 -40.42
CA HIS A 45 -2.56 21.93 -39.99
C HIS A 45 -1.16 21.72 -39.44
N GLN A 46 -0.94 21.99 -38.15
CA GLN A 46 0.33 21.62 -37.51
C GLN A 46 0.42 20.08 -37.60
N PRO A 47 1.42 19.53 -38.32
CA PRO A 47 1.47 18.10 -38.62
C PRO A 47 1.57 17.23 -37.35
N ASP A 48 2.16 17.76 -36.29
CA ASP A 48 2.26 17.14 -34.96
C ASP A 48 0.87 16.89 -34.33
N LYS A 49 -0.05 17.84 -34.38
CA LYS A 49 -1.42 17.66 -33.90
C LYS A 49 -2.15 16.57 -34.67
N ILE A 50 -1.97 16.51 -35.99
CA ILE A 50 -2.59 15.46 -36.82
C ILE A 50 -2.06 14.08 -36.41
N LEU A 51 -0.76 13.95 -36.17
CA LEU A 51 -0.16 12.70 -35.67
C LEU A 51 -0.70 12.33 -34.30
N PHE A 52 -0.82 13.30 -33.39
CA PHE A 52 -1.38 13.08 -32.06
C PHE A 52 -2.84 12.61 -32.13
N ASP A 53 -3.70 13.37 -32.80
CA ASP A 53 -5.14 13.06 -32.92
C ASP A 53 -5.36 11.70 -33.59
N LYS A 54 -4.55 11.38 -34.61
CA LYS A 54 -4.58 10.07 -35.27
C LYS A 54 -4.21 8.95 -34.29
N ALA A 55 -3.14 9.12 -33.52
CA ALA A 55 -2.70 8.12 -32.56
C ALA A 55 -3.74 7.91 -31.44
N ILE A 56 -4.35 8.98 -30.92
CA ILE A 56 -5.43 8.86 -29.94
C ILE A 56 -6.62 8.08 -30.51
N ALA A 57 -7.02 8.35 -31.76
CA ALA A 57 -8.06 7.59 -32.43
C ALA A 57 -7.69 6.10 -32.62
N ASP A 58 -6.40 5.80 -32.77
CA ASP A 58 -5.90 4.42 -32.85
C ASP A 58 -5.92 3.72 -31.49
N ILE A 59 -5.58 4.41 -30.39
CA ILE A 59 -5.74 3.90 -29.01
C ILE A 59 -7.22 3.58 -28.73
N GLU A 60 -8.13 4.47 -29.10
CA GLU A 60 -9.58 4.27 -28.91
C GLU A 60 -10.12 3.05 -29.67
N ARG A 61 -9.49 2.71 -30.81
CA ARG A 61 -9.82 1.52 -31.62
C ARG A 61 -9.08 0.26 -31.17
N GLY A 62 -8.28 0.33 -30.11
CA GLY A 62 -7.47 -0.79 -29.62
C GLY A 62 -6.24 -1.11 -30.47
N ARG A 63 -5.83 -0.22 -31.38
CA ARG A 63 -4.65 -0.37 -32.24
C ARG A 63 -3.42 0.21 -31.56
N TYR A 64 -3.07 -0.34 -30.40
CA TYR A 64 -2.07 0.24 -29.49
C TYR A 64 -0.67 0.33 -30.12
N GLU A 65 -0.20 -0.71 -30.82
CA GLU A 65 1.11 -0.70 -31.48
C GLU A 65 1.22 0.42 -32.53
N ILE A 66 0.21 0.55 -33.39
CA ILE A 66 0.17 1.59 -34.43
C ILE A 66 0.14 2.98 -33.80
N ALA A 67 -0.63 3.15 -32.72
CA ALA A 67 -0.69 4.40 -31.99
C ALA A 67 0.68 4.76 -31.40
N ARG A 68 1.36 3.82 -30.73
CA ARG A 68 2.70 4.04 -30.15
C ARG A 68 3.73 4.41 -31.20
N LEU A 69 3.74 3.73 -32.35
CA LEU A 69 4.64 4.08 -33.46
C LEU A 69 4.37 5.51 -33.98
N THR A 70 3.09 5.90 -34.07
CA THR A 70 2.69 7.25 -34.50
C THR A 70 3.10 8.31 -33.48
N LEU A 71 2.93 8.04 -32.18
CA LEU A 71 3.34 8.93 -31.09
C LEU A 71 4.88 9.05 -31.02
N GLN A 72 5.60 7.95 -31.20
CA GLN A 72 7.07 7.99 -31.25
C GLN A 72 7.56 8.80 -32.45
N THR A 73 6.87 8.69 -33.59
CA THR A 73 7.17 9.51 -34.77
C THR A 73 6.96 11.00 -34.47
N LEU A 74 5.88 11.36 -33.76
CA LEU A 74 5.65 12.73 -33.31
C LEU A 74 6.81 13.21 -32.42
N ILE A 75 7.18 12.43 -31.40
CA ILE A 75 8.24 12.79 -30.44
C ILE A 75 9.59 12.97 -31.14
N ASN A 76 9.93 12.08 -32.08
CA ASN A 76 11.22 12.12 -32.75
C ASN A 76 11.31 13.20 -33.85
N THR A 77 10.17 13.58 -34.44
CA THR A 77 10.15 14.54 -35.56
C THR A 77 9.95 15.98 -35.08
N TYR A 78 9.24 16.17 -33.96
CA TYR A 78 8.83 17.49 -33.47
C TYR A 78 9.24 17.67 -32.00
N ASP A 79 10.52 17.90 -31.76
CA ASP A 79 11.15 18.07 -30.43
C ASP A 79 10.72 19.35 -29.67
N THR A 80 10.09 20.31 -30.35
CA THR A 80 9.52 21.51 -29.74
C THR A 80 7.98 21.53 -29.72
N SER A 81 7.32 20.40 -29.99
CA SER A 81 5.85 20.35 -30.03
C SER A 81 5.21 20.53 -28.65
N GLU A 82 4.08 21.24 -28.60
CA GLU A 82 3.25 21.36 -27.39
C GLU A 82 2.63 20.01 -26.96
N TYR A 83 2.57 19.04 -27.87
CA TYR A 83 1.96 17.73 -27.65
C TYR A 83 2.94 16.71 -27.07
N LEU A 84 4.23 17.04 -26.85
CA LEU A 84 5.23 16.08 -26.40
C LEU A 84 4.89 15.40 -25.07
N ALA A 85 4.52 16.19 -24.05
CA ALA A 85 4.12 15.66 -22.75
C ALA A 85 2.88 14.77 -22.89
N LYS A 86 1.87 15.23 -23.65
CA LYS A 86 0.63 14.47 -23.90
C LYS A 86 0.88 13.19 -24.69
N ALA A 87 1.79 13.22 -25.67
CA ALA A 87 2.17 12.08 -26.48
C ALA A 87 2.87 11.03 -25.62
N LYS A 88 3.80 11.45 -24.75
CA LYS A 88 4.50 10.57 -23.83
C LYS A 88 3.54 9.90 -22.83
N LEU A 89 2.62 10.68 -22.26
CA LEU A 89 1.57 10.12 -21.39
C LEU A 89 0.65 9.16 -22.16
N ALA A 90 0.29 9.49 -23.40
CA ALA A 90 -0.54 8.63 -24.26
C ALA A 90 0.13 7.29 -24.60
N ILE A 91 1.47 7.25 -24.74
CA ILE A 91 2.22 6.00 -24.89
C ILE A 91 2.04 5.14 -23.64
N ALA A 92 2.26 5.70 -22.44
CA ALA A 92 2.07 4.98 -21.18
C ALA A 92 0.63 4.47 -21.00
N ASP A 93 -0.36 5.31 -21.32
CA ASP A 93 -1.78 4.97 -21.32
C ASP A 93 -2.11 3.84 -22.29
N SER A 94 -1.49 3.83 -23.48
CA SER A 94 -1.72 2.77 -24.47
C SER A 94 -1.28 1.41 -23.95
N TRP A 95 -0.11 1.32 -23.30
CA TRP A 95 0.40 0.10 -22.68
C TRP A 95 -0.48 -0.33 -21.50
N TYR A 96 -0.92 0.62 -20.69
CA TYR A 96 -1.81 0.35 -19.56
C TYR A 96 -3.17 -0.22 -20.00
N ARG A 97 -3.72 0.30 -21.11
CA ARG A 97 -5.00 -0.14 -21.69
C ARG A 97 -4.90 -1.46 -22.43
N GLU A 98 -3.77 -1.72 -23.09
CA GLU A 98 -3.47 -3.02 -23.70
C GLU A 98 -3.49 -4.13 -22.65
N GLY A 99 -2.89 -3.86 -21.49
CA GLY A 99 -2.93 -4.76 -20.34
C GLY A 99 -2.16 -6.06 -20.57
N GLY A 100 -2.26 -6.97 -19.60
CA GLY A 100 -1.36 -8.12 -19.53
C GLY A 100 -0.01 -7.77 -18.90
N SER A 101 0.70 -8.78 -18.40
CA SER A 101 1.88 -8.56 -17.55
C SER A 101 3.00 -7.80 -18.26
N HIS A 102 3.27 -8.11 -19.53
CA HIS A 102 4.29 -7.42 -20.33
C HIS A 102 3.93 -5.95 -20.57
N ALA A 103 2.74 -5.67 -21.09
CA ALA A 103 2.31 -4.30 -21.37
C ALA A 103 2.23 -3.46 -20.09
N LEU A 104 1.79 -4.04 -18.97
CA LEU A 104 1.77 -3.34 -17.68
C LEU A 104 3.19 -3.00 -17.19
N ALA A 105 4.18 -3.87 -17.41
CA ALA A 105 5.58 -3.55 -17.09
C ALA A 105 6.13 -2.41 -17.98
N GLN A 106 5.78 -2.40 -19.26
CA GLN A 106 6.12 -1.29 -20.16
C GLN A 106 5.41 0.01 -19.73
N ALA A 107 4.14 -0.07 -19.34
CA ALA A 107 3.38 1.08 -18.84
C ALA A 107 4.04 1.66 -17.59
N GLU A 108 4.50 0.81 -16.66
CA GLU A 108 5.20 1.23 -15.44
C GLU A 108 6.43 2.08 -15.78
N ALA A 109 7.27 1.60 -16.71
CA ALA A 109 8.46 2.32 -17.17
C ALA A 109 8.11 3.66 -17.82
N GLU A 110 7.13 3.67 -18.73
CA GLU A 110 6.72 4.89 -19.44
C GLU A 110 6.10 5.96 -18.53
N TYR A 111 5.33 5.55 -17.51
CA TYR A 111 4.83 6.48 -16.50
C TYR A 111 5.95 7.02 -15.62
N LYS A 112 6.90 6.18 -15.19
CA LYS A 112 8.07 6.62 -14.41
C LYS A 112 8.89 7.63 -15.20
N ASP A 113 9.12 7.37 -16.48
CA ASP A 113 9.80 8.31 -17.35
C ASP A 113 8.98 9.58 -17.53
N PHE A 114 7.64 9.52 -17.67
CA PHE A 114 6.80 10.72 -17.77
C PHE A 114 6.95 11.61 -16.53
N ILE A 115 6.92 11.03 -15.33
CA ILE A 115 7.12 11.75 -14.07
C ILE A 115 8.53 12.35 -14.02
N LEU A 116 9.54 11.63 -14.49
CA LEU A 116 10.92 12.11 -14.52
C LEU A 116 11.09 13.33 -15.44
N PHE A 117 10.50 13.31 -16.62
CA PHE A 117 10.62 14.43 -17.58
C PHE A 117 9.66 15.59 -17.29
N TYR A 118 8.49 15.32 -16.70
CA TYR A 118 7.43 16.30 -16.51
C TYR A 118 6.85 16.29 -15.08
N PRO A 119 7.68 16.47 -14.03
CA PRO A 119 7.25 16.31 -12.63
C PRO A 119 6.24 17.37 -12.16
N THR A 120 6.22 18.55 -12.80
CA THR A 120 5.37 19.69 -12.40
C THR A 120 4.02 19.71 -13.08
N LEU A 121 3.75 18.81 -14.02
CA LEU A 121 2.47 18.74 -14.72
C LEU A 121 1.38 18.16 -13.80
N GLU A 122 0.14 18.61 -13.99
CA GLU A 122 -1.01 18.14 -13.21
C GLU A 122 -1.30 16.64 -13.41
N GLU A 123 -0.81 16.08 -14.51
CA GLU A 123 -0.92 14.66 -14.84
C GLU A 123 0.13 13.77 -14.14
N ALA A 124 1.21 14.33 -13.57
CA ALA A 124 2.25 13.55 -12.89
C ALA A 124 1.70 12.75 -11.68
N PRO A 125 0.85 13.33 -10.80
CA PRO A 125 0.16 12.56 -9.77
C PRO A 125 -0.74 11.44 -10.33
N GLU A 126 -1.37 11.65 -11.49
CA GLU A 126 -2.18 10.61 -12.15
C GLU A 126 -1.31 9.46 -12.62
N ALA A 127 -0.17 9.76 -13.24
CA ALA A 127 0.80 8.76 -13.68
C ALA A 127 1.32 7.92 -12.50
N GLN A 128 1.67 8.55 -11.38
CA GLN A 128 2.11 7.84 -10.17
C GLN A 128 0.98 6.96 -9.60
N MET A 129 -0.27 7.44 -9.61
CA MET A 129 -1.42 6.63 -9.22
C MET A 129 -1.57 5.41 -10.14
N LYS A 130 -1.38 5.57 -11.45
CA LYS A 130 -1.46 4.45 -12.39
C LYS A 130 -0.38 3.41 -12.13
N ILE A 131 0.85 3.80 -11.77
CA ILE A 131 1.91 2.89 -11.33
C ILE A 131 1.48 2.07 -10.09
N CYS A 132 1.01 2.74 -9.04
CA CYS A 132 0.42 2.10 -7.86
C CYS A 132 -0.69 1.09 -8.25
N MET A 133 -1.57 1.48 -9.18
CA MET A 133 -2.64 0.62 -9.68
C MET A 133 -2.20 -0.57 -10.54
N ILE A 134 -1.07 -0.45 -11.27
CA ILE A 134 -0.49 -1.57 -12.04
C ILE A 134 -0.16 -2.73 -11.09
N HIS A 135 0.50 -2.43 -9.98
CA HIS A 135 0.85 -3.45 -9.00
C HIS A 135 -0.37 -3.91 -8.20
N TYR A 136 -1.24 -2.99 -7.78
CA TYR A 136 -2.47 -3.32 -7.05
C TYR A 136 -3.36 -4.32 -7.80
N LYS A 137 -3.52 -4.16 -9.12
CA LYS A 137 -4.30 -5.10 -9.96
C LYS A 137 -3.64 -6.48 -10.09
N GLN A 138 -2.32 -6.54 -9.98
CA GLN A 138 -1.55 -7.78 -10.07
C GLN A 138 -1.33 -8.44 -8.71
N MET A 139 -1.78 -7.82 -7.61
CA MET A 139 -1.71 -8.41 -6.29
C MET A 139 -2.47 -9.73 -6.23
N GLU A 140 -1.81 -10.70 -5.62
CA GLU A 140 -2.39 -11.98 -5.31
C GLU A 140 -2.92 -12.01 -3.87
N LYS A 141 -3.51 -13.14 -3.48
CA LYS A 141 -3.98 -13.37 -2.12
C LYS A 141 -2.81 -13.45 -1.13
N ALA A 142 -3.11 -13.22 0.14
CA ALA A 142 -2.12 -13.23 1.24
C ALA A 142 -1.33 -14.55 1.38
N ASP A 143 -1.84 -15.67 0.87
CA ASP A 143 -1.18 -16.98 0.84
C ASP A 143 -0.19 -17.17 -0.33
N ARG A 144 -0.12 -16.21 -1.27
CA ARG A 144 0.69 -16.28 -2.48
C ARG A 144 1.86 -15.29 -2.46
N ASP A 145 2.51 -15.10 -3.61
CA ASP A 145 3.66 -14.19 -3.71
C ASP A 145 3.25 -12.74 -3.44
N GLN A 146 4.06 -12.04 -2.63
CA GLN A 146 3.79 -10.67 -2.18
C GLN A 146 4.52 -9.61 -3.00
N THR A 147 5.27 -9.98 -4.03
CA THR A 147 6.12 -9.01 -4.77
C THR A 147 5.32 -7.83 -5.29
N HIS A 148 4.15 -8.09 -5.89
CA HIS A 148 3.27 -7.02 -6.35
C HIS A 148 2.62 -6.25 -5.20
N ALA A 149 2.36 -6.86 -4.05
CA ALA A 149 1.80 -6.16 -2.89
C ALA A 149 2.80 -5.17 -2.28
N LEU A 150 4.06 -5.58 -2.11
CA LEU A 150 5.13 -4.72 -1.62
C LEU A 150 5.44 -3.56 -2.59
N ARG A 151 5.49 -3.85 -3.90
CA ARG A 151 5.66 -2.80 -4.91
C ARG A 151 4.48 -1.84 -4.95
N ALA A 152 3.25 -2.35 -4.84
CA ALA A 152 2.07 -1.50 -4.76
C ALA A 152 2.17 -0.57 -3.54
N GLU A 153 2.51 -1.09 -2.36
CA GLU A 153 2.68 -0.29 -1.16
C GLU A 153 3.73 0.83 -1.35
N GLU A 154 4.89 0.51 -1.92
CA GLU A 154 5.94 1.49 -2.22
C GLU A 154 5.46 2.58 -3.17
N GLU A 155 4.86 2.22 -4.30
CA GLU A 155 4.45 3.17 -5.33
C GLU A 155 3.25 4.05 -4.89
N CYS A 156 2.33 3.49 -4.10
CA CYS A 156 1.22 4.26 -3.52
C CYS A 156 1.74 5.23 -2.44
N ARG A 157 2.69 4.81 -1.60
CA ARG A 157 3.35 5.72 -0.64
C ARG A 157 4.11 6.84 -1.34
N GLN A 158 4.80 6.53 -2.43
CA GLN A 158 5.53 7.51 -3.21
C GLN A 158 4.61 8.64 -3.72
N LEU A 159 3.38 8.33 -4.12
CA LEU A 159 2.39 9.36 -4.47
C LEU A 159 2.06 10.28 -3.30
N LEU A 160 1.82 9.72 -2.11
CA LEU A 160 1.46 10.50 -0.93
C LEU A 160 2.62 11.39 -0.44
N VAL A 161 3.86 10.92 -0.64
CA VAL A 161 5.07 11.69 -0.31
C VAL A 161 5.36 12.78 -1.33
N GLN A 162 5.32 12.45 -2.63
CA GLN A 162 5.68 13.38 -3.70
C GLN A 162 4.54 14.37 -4.03
N PHE A 163 3.29 13.92 -3.91
CA PHE A 163 2.09 14.67 -4.30
C PHE A 163 1.00 14.66 -3.20
N PRO A 164 1.29 15.17 -1.99
CA PRO A 164 0.39 15.09 -0.84
C PRO A 164 -0.95 15.81 -1.05
N ASN A 165 -0.95 16.92 -1.81
CA ASN A 165 -2.15 17.72 -2.07
C ASN A 165 -2.88 17.34 -3.37
N SER A 166 -2.54 16.19 -3.97
CA SER A 166 -3.17 15.76 -5.21
C SER A 166 -4.62 15.35 -5.00
N LYS A 167 -5.46 15.52 -6.03
CA LYS A 167 -6.85 15.03 -6.04
C LYS A 167 -6.97 13.51 -5.85
N PHE A 168 -5.88 12.78 -6.07
CA PHE A 168 -5.82 11.33 -5.96
C PHE A 168 -5.38 10.85 -4.57
N ALA A 169 -4.82 11.73 -3.72
CA ALA A 169 -4.30 11.34 -2.41
C ALA A 169 -5.33 10.58 -1.55
N PRO A 170 -6.59 11.03 -1.38
CA PRO A 170 -7.58 10.30 -0.57
C PRO A 170 -7.91 8.91 -1.12
N GLN A 171 -7.94 8.77 -2.45
CA GLN A 171 -8.18 7.47 -3.09
C GLN A 171 -6.99 6.53 -2.87
N VAL A 172 -5.77 7.05 -3.00
CA VAL A 172 -4.53 6.28 -2.84
C VAL A 172 -4.32 5.89 -1.38
N GLU A 173 -4.70 6.72 -0.41
CA GLU A 173 -4.72 6.34 1.00
C GLU A 173 -5.63 5.12 1.26
N GLN A 174 -6.82 5.08 0.65
CA GLN A 174 -7.69 3.91 0.78
C GLN A 174 -7.09 2.67 0.09
N ILE A 175 -6.49 2.83 -1.08
CA ILE A 175 -5.80 1.73 -1.77
C ILE A 175 -4.63 1.22 -0.90
N LEU A 176 -3.89 2.12 -0.27
CA LEU A 176 -2.78 1.77 0.62
C LEU A 176 -3.28 1.00 1.85
N ARG A 177 -4.40 1.40 2.48
CA ARG A 177 -5.05 0.61 3.54
C ARG A 177 -5.44 -0.79 3.06
N ASN A 178 -5.98 -0.91 1.84
CA ASN A 178 -6.33 -2.21 1.25
C ASN A 178 -5.09 -3.08 1.02
N ILE A 179 -3.97 -2.49 0.57
CA ILE A 179 -2.71 -3.23 0.35
C ILE A 179 -2.17 -3.75 1.68
N GLN A 180 -2.16 -2.88 2.70
CA GLN A 180 -1.67 -3.18 4.04
C GLN A 180 -2.51 -4.26 4.73
N GLU A 181 -3.83 -4.29 4.49
CA GLU A 181 -4.70 -5.37 4.94
C GLU A 181 -4.23 -6.75 4.43
N VAL A 182 -3.84 -6.84 3.14
CA VAL A 182 -3.39 -8.10 2.53
C VAL A 182 -2.02 -8.53 3.06
N LEU A 183 -1.10 -7.56 3.22
CA LEU A 183 0.22 -7.81 3.78
C LEU A 183 0.13 -8.24 5.26
N ALA A 184 -0.73 -7.60 6.03
CA ALA A 184 -0.99 -7.95 7.42
C ALA A 184 -1.67 -9.32 7.56
N GLU A 185 -2.68 -9.64 6.74
CA GLU A 185 -3.33 -10.97 6.73
C GLU A 185 -2.31 -12.09 6.50
N ARG A 186 -1.27 -11.86 5.68
CA ARG A 186 -0.19 -12.83 5.49
C ARG A 186 0.58 -13.07 6.78
N GLU A 187 1.08 -12.01 7.41
CA GLU A 187 1.84 -12.12 8.67
C GLU A 187 0.98 -12.72 9.79
N PHE A 188 -0.31 -12.41 9.83
CA PHE A 188 -1.27 -12.98 10.76
C PHE A 188 -1.42 -14.49 10.55
N ARG A 189 -1.62 -14.95 9.30
CA ARG A 189 -1.71 -16.39 8.99
C ARG A 189 -0.47 -17.15 9.41
N VAL A 190 0.71 -16.58 9.16
CA VAL A 190 2.00 -17.18 9.54
C VAL A 190 2.15 -17.21 11.07
N GLY A 191 1.85 -16.10 11.75
CA GLY A 191 1.89 -16.00 13.21
C GLY A 191 0.93 -16.97 13.89
N SER A 192 -0.31 -17.02 13.42
CA SER A 192 -1.37 -17.94 13.89
C SER A 192 -1.01 -19.42 13.63
N PHE A 193 -0.36 -19.72 12.50
CA PHE A 193 0.15 -21.06 12.23
C PHE A 193 1.22 -21.47 13.26
N TYR A 194 2.19 -20.61 13.56
CA TYR A 194 3.19 -20.90 14.59
C TYR A 194 2.58 -20.99 15.99
N HIS A 195 1.58 -20.15 16.27
CA HIS A 195 0.87 -20.15 17.55
C HIS A 195 0.16 -21.48 17.80
N THR A 196 -0.60 -21.96 16.81
CA THR A 196 -1.33 -23.24 16.89
C THR A 196 -0.40 -24.46 16.92
N LYS A 197 0.77 -24.37 16.27
CA LYS A 197 1.84 -25.38 16.35
C LYS A 197 2.61 -25.41 17.68
N GLY A 198 2.41 -24.44 18.57
CA GLY A 198 3.14 -24.34 19.85
C GLY A 198 4.51 -23.66 19.77
N SER A 199 4.88 -23.09 18.61
CA SER A 199 6.13 -22.33 18.46
C SER A 199 5.91 -20.87 18.87
N HIS A 200 5.76 -20.64 20.17
CA HIS A 200 5.34 -19.34 20.70
C HIS A 200 6.34 -18.21 20.46
N ALA A 201 7.65 -18.49 20.45
CA ALA A 201 8.65 -17.47 20.14
C ALA A 201 8.57 -16.96 18.69
N ALA A 202 8.36 -17.87 17.72
CA ALA A 202 8.20 -17.51 16.32
C ALA A 202 6.86 -16.82 16.07
N ALA A 203 5.79 -17.31 16.71
CA ALA A 203 4.46 -16.69 16.67
C ALA A 203 4.52 -15.26 17.19
N ALA A 204 5.10 -15.05 18.37
CA ALA A 204 5.25 -13.74 18.97
C ALA A 204 6.06 -12.78 18.08
N ASN A 205 7.14 -13.25 17.43
CA ASN A 205 7.91 -12.39 16.54
C ASN A 205 7.08 -11.89 15.33
N ARG A 206 6.31 -12.78 14.72
CA ARG A 206 5.46 -12.48 13.56
C ARG A 206 4.31 -11.55 13.93
N LEU A 207 3.59 -11.90 15.00
CA LEU A 207 2.43 -11.14 15.46
C LEU A 207 2.84 -9.76 16.01
N GLN A 208 3.98 -9.66 16.71
CA GLN A 208 4.51 -8.37 17.18
C GLN A 208 4.80 -7.44 15.99
N GLY A 209 5.51 -7.93 14.97
CA GLY A 209 5.80 -7.13 13.78
C GLY A 209 4.52 -6.67 13.08
N LEU A 210 3.51 -7.54 13.00
CA LEU A 210 2.22 -7.18 12.45
C LEU A 210 1.53 -6.07 13.23
N VAL A 211 1.37 -6.20 14.56
CA VAL A 211 0.60 -5.22 15.35
C VAL A 211 1.31 -3.88 15.50
N ASP A 212 2.63 -3.88 15.41
CA ASP A 212 3.44 -2.66 15.44
C ASP A 212 3.38 -1.91 14.11
N HIS A 213 3.44 -2.65 13.00
CA HIS A 213 3.51 -2.04 11.69
C HIS A 213 2.13 -1.75 11.07
N TYR A 214 1.15 -2.64 11.26
CA TYR A 214 -0.19 -2.54 10.67
C TYR A 214 -1.30 -2.39 11.74
N PRO A 215 -1.36 -1.25 12.47
CA PRO A 215 -2.37 -1.01 13.52
C PRO A 215 -3.79 -0.75 12.99
N LEU A 216 -3.99 -0.75 11.66
CA LEU A 216 -5.29 -0.64 11.00
C LEU A 216 -5.80 -1.98 10.46
N TYR A 217 -5.05 -3.06 10.66
CA TYR A 217 -5.43 -4.39 10.18
C TYR A 217 -6.74 -4.85 10.82
N SER A 218 -7.64 -5.43 10.01
CA SER A 218 -9.00 -5.76 10.44
C SER A 218 -9.09 -6.76 11.60
N LYS A 219 -8.10 -7.65 11.74
CA LYS A 219 -7.99 -8.65 12.84
C LYS A 219 -6.83 -8.34 13.77
N ALA A 220 -6.49 -7.07 13.94
CA ALA A 220 -5.42 -6.67 14.84
C ALA A 220 -5.71 -7.04 16.31
N ASP A 221 -6.98 -7.08 16.72
CA ASP A 221 -7.42 -7.55 18.02
C ASP A 221 -7.15 -9.05 18.23
N GLU A 222 -7.49 -9.90 17.26
CA GLU A 222 -7.15 -11.33 17.27
C GLU A 222 -5.62 -11.55 17.28
N ALA A 223 -4.88 -10.73 16.52
CA ALA A 223 -3.43 -10.77 16.49
C ALA A 223 -2.81 -10.42 17.85
N LEU A 224 -3.30 -9.35 18.51
CA LEU A 224 -2.89 -8.96 19.87
C LEU A 224 -3.23 -10.03 20.90
N TRP A 225 -4.40 -10.66 20.79
CA TRP A 225 -4.79 -11.76 21.67
C TRP A 225 -3.84 -12.95 21.54
N ALA A 226 -3.58 -13.41 20.31
CA ALA A 226 -2.66 -14.51 20.04
C ALA A 226 -1.21 -14.17 20.43
N LEU A 227 -0.81 -12.90 20.31
CA LEU A 227 0.48 -12.40 20.75
C LEU A 227 0.61 -12.47 22.27
N ALA A 228 -0.39 -11.98 23.01
CA ALA A 228 -0.43 -12.05 24.46
C ALA A 228 -0.34 -13.50 24.95
N ASP A 229 -1.17 -14.40 24.41
CA ASP A 229 -1.16 -15.82 24.77
C ASP A 229 0.19 -16.48 24.45
N SER A 230 0.81 -16.13 23.31
CA SER A 230 2.16 -16.60 22.98
C SER A 230 3.20 -16.15 24.00
N TYR A 231 3.20 -14.89 24.42
CA TYR A 231 4.13 -14.43 25.46
C TYR A 231 3.88 -15.09 26.82
N GLY A 232 2.61 -15.38 27.15
CA GLY A 232 2.27 -16.10 28.38
C GLY A 232 2.88 -17.49 28.41
N LYS A 233 2.77 -18.22 27.30
CA LYS A 233 3.32 -19.58 27.14
C LYS A 233 4.85 -19.62 27.03
N MET A 234 5.51 -18.50 26.73
CA MET A 234 6.97 -18.38 26.75
C MET A 234 7.55 -18.25 28.17
N GLY A 235 6.70 -18.03 29.19
CA GLY A 235 7.08 -18.05 30.59
C GLY A 235 7.34 -16.67 31.23
N PRO A 236 7.72 -16.65 32.52
CA PRO A 236 7.71 -15.43 33.35
C PRO A 236 8.59 -14.29 32.83
N ARG A 237 9.67 -14.60 32.11
CA ARG A 237 10.57 -13.61 31.48
C ARG A 237 9.83 -12.66 30.54
N PHE A 238 8.73 -13.11 29.93
CA PHE A 238 7.94 -12.34 28.97
C PHE A 238 6.66 -11.76 29.57
N ARG A 239 6.49 -11.81 30.91
CA ARG A 239 5.29 -11.30 31.60
C ARG A 239 4.98 -9.85 31.25
N SER A 240 6.00 -8.98 31.16
CA SER A 240 5.81 -7.58 30.76
C SER A 240 5.19 -7.45 29.36
N LYS A 241 5.71 -8.17 28.37
CA LYS A 241 5.17 -8.14 26.99
C LYS A 241 3.79 -8.78 26.89
N HIS A 242 3.54 -9.82 27.69
CA HIS A 242 2.23 -10.44 27.80
C HIS A 242 1.16 -9.44 28.29
N ILE A 243 1.47 -8.69 29.36
CA ILE A 243 0.59 -7.64 29.90
C ILE A 243 0.40 -6.54 28.84
N GLU A 244 1.50 -6.04 28.25
CA GLU A 244 1.48 -4.97 27.25
C GLU A 244 0.55 -5.28 26.06
N ALA A 245 0.59 -6.52 25.55
CA ALA A 245 -0.27 -6.93 24.45
C ALA A 245 -1.77 -6.87 24.80
N TYR A 246 -2.16 -7.30 26.01
CA TYR A 246 -3.55 -7.15 26.47
C TYR A 246 -3.92 -5.70 26.77
N THR A 247 -3.01 -4.92 27.36
CA THR A 247 -3.20 -3.49 27.60
C THR A 247 -3.48 -2.76 26.28
N ARG A 248 -2.70 -3.04 25.22
CA ARG A 248 -2.92 -2.49 23.88
C ARG A 248 -4.25 -2.92 23.29
N LEU A 249 -4.66 -4.19 23.47
CA LEU A 249 -5.95 -4.67 22.98
C LEU A 249 -7.11 -3.88 23.62
N VAL A 250 -7.09 -3.71 24.94
CA VAL A 250 -8.14 -2.97 25.66
C VAL A 250 -8.14 -1.47 25.31
N ARG A 251 -6.96 -0.87 25.17
CA ARG A 251 -6.80 0.55 24.86
C ARG A 251 -7.17 0.88 23.41
N ASP A 252 -6.63 0.13 22.45
CA ASP A 252 -6.69 0.43 21.01
C ASP A 252 -7.87 -0.26 20.29
N TYR A 253 -8.43 -1.33 20.88
CA TYR A 253 -9.56 -2.09 20.32
C TYR A 253 -10.71 -2.34 21.31
N PRO A 254 -11.24 -1.30 21.98
CA PRO A 254 -12.23 -1.45 23.06
C PRO A 254 -13.60 -2.00 22.64
N LEU A 255 -13.97 -1.89 21.36
CA LEU A 255 -15.23 -2.45 20.83
C LEU A 255 -15.07 -3.89 20.31
N SER A 256 -13.87 -4.48 20.41
CA SER A 256 -13.63 -5.87 20.03
C SER A 256 -14.38 -6.83 20.98
N PRO A 257 -14.92 -7.97 20.49
CA PRO A 257 -15.45 -9.01 21.36
C PRO A 257 -14.40 -9.57 22.34
N LEU A 258 -13.10 -9.43 22.03
CA LEU A 258 -12.00 -9.90 22.86
C LEU A 258 -11.62 -8.91 23.98
N ALA A 259 -12.11 -7.66 23.94
CA ALA A 259 -11.74 -6.62 24.90
C ALA A 259 -12.11 -7.01 26.34
N GLU A 260 -13.32 -7.51 26.57
CA GLU A 260 -13.75 -7.94 27.91
C GLU A 260 -12.96 -9.14 28.43
N ALA A 261 -12.60 -10.07 27.55
CA ALA A 261 -11.75 -11.19 27.91
C ALA A 261 -10.34 -10.73 28.29
N ALA A 262 -9.78 -9.75 27.57
CA ALA A 262 -8.47 -9.19 27.86
C ALA A 262 -8.46 -8.42 29.20
N LYS A 263 -9.51 -7.66 29.51
CA LYS A 263 -9.69 -7.00 30.82
C LYS A 263 -9.65 -8.01 31.97
N LYS A 264 -10.34 -9.15 31.83
CA LYS A 264 -10.32 -10.22 32.83
C LYS A 264 -8.93 -10.81 33.02
N GLN A 265 -8.16 -10.99 31.94
CA GLN A 265 -6.79 -11.47 32.03
C GLN A 265 -5.88 -10.46 32.75
N LEU A 266 -6.02 -9.16 32.47
CA LEU A 266 -5.28 -8.10 33.18
C LEU A 266 -5.58 -8.11 34.68
N LEU A 267 -6.85 -8.19 35.06
CA LEU A 267 -7.26 -8.29 36.47
C LEU A 267 -6.72 -9.56 37.15
N ALA A 268 -6.75 -10.70 36.45
CA ALA A 268 -6.19 -11.96 36.96
C ALA A 268 -4.67 -11.90 37.15
N MET A 269 -3.98 -10.98 36.47
CA MET A 269 -2.56 -10.71 36.63
C MET A 269 -2.26 -9.56 37.62
N GLU A 270 -3.27 -9.09 38.34
CA GLU A 270 -3.19 -7.97 39.30
C GLU A 270 -2.72 -6.67 38.61
N GLN A 271 -3.15 -6.44 37.37
CA GLN A 271 -2.86 -5.23 36.62
C GLN A 271 -4.11 -4.34 36.52
N GLU A 272 -3.88 -3.03 36.49
CA GLU A 272 -4.93 -2.06 36.27
C GLU A 272 -5.44 -2.13 34.81
N VAL A 273 -6.76 -1.98 34.65
CA VAL A 273 -7.37 -1.95 33.33
C VAL A 273 -7.16 -0.56 32.74
N PRO A 274 -6.46 -0.42 31.60
CA PRO A 274 -6.25 0.88 30.98
C PRO A 274 -7.59 1.45 30.49
N GLU A 275 -7.70 2.79 30.54
CA GLU A 275 -8.83 3.46 29.90
C GLU A 275 -8.73 3.33 28.36
N PRO A 276 -9.86 3.08 27.67
CA PRO A 276 -9.91 3.08 26.21
C PRO A 276 -9.46 4.40 25.61
N ASP A 277 -8.67 4.35 24.53
CA ASP A 277 -8.31 5.56 23.80
C ASP A 277 -9.56 6.13 23.07
N PRO A 278 -9.96 7.40 23.32
CA PRO A 278 -11.09 8.01 22.64
C PRO A 278 -10.94 8.05 21.11
N VAL A 279 -9.71 8.18 20.58
CA VAL A 279 -9.45 8.19 19.14
C VAL A 279 -9.71 6.81 18.54
N ALA A 280 -9.20 5.77 19.20
CA ALA A 280 -9.45 4.39 18.82
C ALA A 280 -10.96 4.03 18.86
N LEU A 281 -11.68 4.49 19.89
CA LEU A 281 -13.13 4.33 19.98
C LEU A 281 -13.87 4.97 18.80
N ALA A 282 -13.53 6.22 18.47
CA ALA A 282 -14.16 6.94 17.36
C ALA A 282 -13.90 6.23 16.02
N ARG A 283 -12.66 5.79 15.78
CA ARG A 283 -12.27 4.99 14.63
C ARG A 283 -13.10 3.71 14.53
N MET A 284 -13.17 2.90 15.58
CA MET A 284 -13.91 1.64 15.54
C MET A 284 -15.42 1.85 15.30
N LYS A 285 -16.02 2.89 15.87
CA LYS A 285 -17.43 3.24 15.59
C LYS A 285 -17.62 3.55 14.12
N TYR A 286 -16.74 4.38 13.55
CA TYR A 286 -16.78 4.70 12.12
C TYR A 286 -16.63 3.43 11.26
N GLU A 287 -15.68 2.54 11.56
CA GLU A 287 -15.50 1.29 10.83
C GLU A 287 -16.74 0.39 10.90
N LEU A 288 -17.35 0.24 12.08
CA LEU A 288 -18.56 -0.58 12.26
C LEU A 288 -19.75 -0.05 11.45
N GLU A 289 -19.88 1.27 11.32
CA GLU A 289 -20.91 1.92 10.51
C GLU A 289 -20.67 1.75 8.99
N HIS A 290 -19.41 1.70 8.56
CA HIS A 290 -19.01 1.63 7.15
C HIS A 290 -18.55 0.23 6.70
N MET A 291 -18.73 -0.78 7.56
CA MET A 291 -18.28 -2.14 7.28
C MET A 291 -19.13 -2.81 6.20
N GLU A 292 -18.49 -3.24 5.11
CA GLU A 292 -19.13 -4.06 4.09
C GLU A 292 -19.21 -5.52 4.54
N LYS A 293 -20.38 -5.95 5.04
CA LYS A 293 -20.57 -7.35 5.44
C LYS A 293 -20.46 -8.27 4.20
N PRO A 294 -19.62 -9.33 4.23
CA PRO A 294 -19.56 -10.28 3.15
C PRO A 294 -20.94 -10.95 3.00
N GLY A 295 -21.54 -10.84 1.81
CA GLY A 295 -22.78 -11.54 1.50
C GLY A 295 -22.58 -13.06 1.58
N LEU A 296 -23.65 -13.82 1.86
CA LEU A 296 -23.59 -15.29 2.06
C LEU A 296 -22.92 -16.04 0.89
N LEU A 297 -23.06 -15.55 -0.35
CA LEU A 297 -22.46 -16.14 -1.55
C LEU A 297 -21.01 -15.70 -1.82
N SER A 298 -20.48 -14.72 -1.09
CA SER A 298 -19.14 -14.17 -1.35
C SER A 298 -18.03 -15.19 -1.08
N HIS A 299 -18.21 -16.04 -0.07
CA HIS A 299 -17.25 -17.08 0.27
C HIS A 299 -17.10 -18.12 -0.85
N PHE A 300 -18.22 -18.51 -1.49
CA PHE A 300 -18.23 -19.47 -2.61
C PHE A 300 -17.43 -18.95 -3.81
N TRP A 301 -17.64 -17.70 -4.20
CA TRP A 301 -16.92 -17.09 -5.32
C TRP A 301 -15.49 -16.66 -4.97
N GLY A 302 -15.16 -16.50 -3.68
CA GLY A 302 -13.83 -16.10 -3.22
C GLY A 302 -12.73 -17.11 -3.55
N ILE A 303 -13.07 -18.40 -3.68
CA ILE A 303 -12.13 -19.46 -4.06
C ILE A 303 -11.65 -19.29 -5.51
N PHE A 304 -12.55 -18.90 -6.41
CA PHE A 304 -12.27 -18.76 -7.84
C PHE A 304 -11.64 -17.40 -8.23
N ARG A 305 -11.70 -16.40 -7.34
CA ARG A 305 -11.07 -15.10 -7.60
C ARG A 305 -9.56 -15.18 -7.43
N LYS A 306 -8.81 -14.51 -8.31
CA LYS A 306 -7.34 -14.35 -8.19
C LYS A 306 -6.95 -13.26 -7.19
N SER A 307 -7.69 -12.15 -7.19
CA SER A 307 -7.42 -10.99 -6.35
C SER A 307 -7.77 -11.23 -4.87
N PRO A 308 -7.07 -10.56 -3.95
CA PRO A 308 -7.39 -10.61 -2.52
C PRO A 308 -8.76 -9.98 -2.19
N ASP A 309 -9.37 -10.42 -1.09
CA ASP A 309 -10.55 -9.76 -0.53
C ASP A 309 -10.10 -8.69 0.47
N VAL A 310 -10.46 -7.43 0.22
CA VAL A 310 -10.07 -6.25 1.00
C VAL A 310 -11.29 -5.52 1.57
N ARG A 311 -12.46 -6.17 1.61
CA ARG A 311 -13.70 -5.57 2.13
C ARG A 311 -13.62 -5.20 3.61
N MET A 312 -12.86 -5.97 4.36
CA MET A 312 -12.61 -5.77 5.79
C MET A 312 -11.51 -4.73 6.07
N ALA A 313 -10.80 -4.24 5.04
CA ALA A 313 -9.77 -3.23 5.22
C ALA A 313 -10.37 -1.94 5.79
N ALA A 314 -9.62 -1.29 6.69
CA ALA A 314 -10.04 -0.06 7.33
C ALA A 314 -10.40 1.05 6.32
N LYS A 315 -11.47 1.78 6.61
CA LYS A 315 -11.96 2.93 5.84
C LYS A 315 -11.44 4.26 6.38
N SER A 316 -11.00 4.29 7.63
CA SER A 316 -10.46 5.44 8.34
C SER A 316 -9.09 5.14 8.95
N GLY A 317 -8.40 6.21 9.34
CA GLY A 317 -7.04 6.14 9.86
C GLY A 317 -5.97 6.34 8.79
N SER A 318 -4.84 6.88 9.22
CA SER A 318 -3.66 7.07 8.36
C SER A 318 -2.96 5.72 8.15
N PRO A 319 -2.78 5.27 6.90
CA PRO A 319 -1.99 4.07 6.61
C PRO A 319 -0.54 4.22 7.08
N THR A 320 0.16 3.09 7.27
CA THR A 320 1.59 3.12 7.58
C THR A 320 2.37 3.64 6.37
N MET A 321 3.31 4.57 6.62
CA MET A 321 4.18 5.12 5.58
C MET A 321 5.58 4.49 5.60
N GLU A 322 5.86 3.64 6.58
CA GLU A 322 7.15 2.95 6.70
C GLU A 322 7.12 1.64 5.92
N THR A 323 8.30 1.17 5.50
CA THR A 323 8.41 -0.16 4.88
C THR A 323 8.50 -1.22 5.97
N PHE A 324 7.72 -2.30 5.87
CA PHE A 324 7.76 -3.39 6.84
C PHE A 324 9.16 -3.98 6.96
N ARG A 325 9.70 -4.01 8.19
CA ARG A 325 10.97 -4.66 8.53
C ARG A 325 10.69 -5.75 9.56
N PRO A 326 11.20 -6.98 9.36
CA PRO A 326 11.00 -8.04 10.32
C PRO A 326 11.60 -7.63 11.67
N PRO A 327 10.83 -7.69 12.78
CA PRO A 327 11.34 -7.28 14.08
C PRO A 327 12.38 -8.27 14.60
N LEU A 328 13.23 -7.77 15.50
CA LEU A 328 14.15 -8.60 16.26
C LEU A 328 13.36 -9.49 17.23
N PRO A 329 13.57 -10.82 17.23
CA PRO A 329 12.85 -11.72 18.13
C PRO A 329 13.06 -11.35 19.59
N ALA A 330 11.98 -11.36 20.37
CA ALA A 330 12.02 -11.04 21.81
C ALA A 330 12.97 -11.94 22.62
N THR A 331 13.30 -13.12 22.09
CA THR A 331 14.24 -14.07 22.70
C THR A 331 15.70 -13.62 22.60
N VAL A 332 16.03 -12.81 21.59
CA VAL A 332 17.36 -12.24 21.43
C VAL A 332 17.56 -11.20 22.53
N PRO A 333 18.59 -11.34 23.40
CA PRO A 333 18.87 -10.32 24.39
C PRO A 333 19.18 -9.01 23.67
N ALA A 334 18.51 -7.93 24.08
CA ALA A 334 18.89 -6.60 23.63
C ALA A 334 20.38 -6.43 23.96
N ALA A 335 21.22 -6.19 22.96
CA ALA A 335 22.59 -5.81 23.22
C ALA A 335 22.52 -4.60 24.13
N ALA A 336 23.17 -4.67 25.30
CA ALA A 336 23.26 -3.53 26.20
C ALA A 336 23.74 -2.36 25.35
N THR A 337 22.90 -1.33 25.25
CA THR A 337 23.21 -0.09 24.55
C THR A 337 24.39 0.55 25.28
N ALA A 338 25.60 0.13 24.93
CA ALA A 338 26.73 1.02 25.00
C ALA A 338 26.31 2.26 24.22
N SER A 339 26.42 3.43 24.84
CA SER A 339 26.12 4.74 24.29
C SER A 339 27.05 5.09 23.13
N GLY A 340 26.92 4.35 22.03
CA GLY A 340 27.65 4.44 20.78
C GLY A 340 26.87 3.61 19.77
N GLY A 341 26.06 4.29 18.96
CA GLY A 341 25.13 3.65 18.02
C GLY A 341 25.83 2.63 17.13
N VAL A 342 25.46 1.37 17.31
CA VAL A 342 25.63 0.36 16.26
C VAL A 342 24.29 0.32 15.54
N THR A 343 24.11 1.22 14.58
CA THR A 343 23.15 0.97 13.51
C THR A 343 23.59 -0.33 12.83
N ALA A 344 22.65 -1.23 12.54
CA ALA A 344 22.91 -2.42 11.74
C ALA A 344 23.11 -2.04 10.26
N GLU A 345 23.87 -0.99 10.01
CA GLU A 345 24.26 -0.51 8.71
C GLU A 345 25.67 -1.06 8.46
N VAL A 346 25.76 -2.08 7.60
CA VAL A 346 27.05 -2.55 7.11
C VAL A 346 27.60 -1.49 6.17
N THR A 347 28.31 -0.50 6.71
CA THR A 347 29.05 0.48 5.90
C THR A 347 30.23 -0.24 5.25
N VAL A 348 30.09 -0.59 3.98
CA VAL A 348 31.21 -1.07 3.15
C VAL A 348 31.99 0.15 2.67
N ALA A 349 33.09 0.46 3.34
CA ALA A 349 34.08 1.39 2.81
C ALA A 349 35.07 0.60 1.92
N PRO A 350 35.39 1.07 0.70
CA PRO A 350 36.44 0.45 -0.08
C PRO A 350 37.77 0.61 0.67
N VAL A 351 38.38 -0.51 1.05
CA VAL A 351 39.71 -0.53 1.65
C VAL A 351 40.70 -0.22 0.54
N THR A 352 41.23 1.00 0.51
CA THR A 352 42.21 1.45 -0.49
C THR A 352 43.61 0.89 -0.25
N ASP A 353 43.85 0.29 0.92
CA ASP A 353 45.15 -0.25 1.31
C ASP A 353 45.03 -1.72 1.75
N SER A 354 45.28 -2.64 0.81
CA SER A 354 45.13 -4.08 1.01
C SER A 354 46.09 -4.66 2.05
N THR A 355 47.17 -3.93 2.39
CA THR A 355 48.15 -4.34 3.40
C THR A 355 47.56 -4.36 4.83
N ALA A 356 46.46 -3.62 5.06
CA ALA A 356 45.77 -3.59 6.34
C ALA A 356 44.95 -4.87 6.61
N LEU A 357 44.65 -5.68 5.58
CA LEU A 357 43.94 -6.95 5.71
C LEU A 357 44.85 -8.07 6.24
N ASP A 358 46.14 -8.02 5.90
CA ASP A 358 47.12 -9.06 6.27
C ASP A 358 47.70 -8.84 7.68
N THR A 359 47.66 -7.61 8.19
CA THR A 359 48.29 -7.22 9.46
C THR A 359 47.32 -7.14 10.63
N ARG A 360 46.01 -7.04 10.38
CA ARG A 360 45.00 -6.99 11.44
C ARG A 360 44.52 -8.39 11.82
N PRO A 361 44.44 -8.73 13.11
CA PRO A 361 43.87 -10.00 13.53
C PRO A 361 42.40 -10.09 13.12
N ASP A 362 41.96 -11.27 12.68
CA ASP A 362 40.57 -11.54 12.29
C ASP A 362 39.62 -11.02 13.38
N ALA A 363 38.73 -10.10 13.00
CA ALA A 363 37.79 -9.46 13.93
C ALA A 363 36.87 -10.47 14.63
N ARG A 364 36.74 -11.69 14.10
CA ARG A 364 36.00 -12.80 14.73
C ARG A 364 36.76 -13.53 15.83
N ARG A 365 38.07 -13.29 15.97
CA ARG A 365 38.93 -13.92 16.99
C ARG A 365 39.08 -13.09 18.27
N ALA A 366 38.58 -11.86 18.31
CA ALA A 366 38.58 -11.08 19.53
C ALA A 366 37.57 -11.67 20.52
N ALA A 367 38.06 -12.43 21.51
CA ALA A 367 37.28 -12.74 22.71
C ALA A 367 36.88 -11.43 23.41
N PRO A 368 35.70 -11.36 24.05
CA PRO A 368 35.26 -10.14 24.71
C PRO A 368 36.29 -9.72 25.75
N ALA A 369 36.77 -8.48 25.65
CA ALA A 369 37.83 -7.95 26.48
C ALA A 369 37.55 -8.20 27.97
N SER A 370 38.42 -9.02 28.57
CA SER A 370 38.57 -9.12 30.01
C SER A 370 38.95 -7.74 30.58
N LYS A 371 38.25 -7.33 31.64
CA LYS A 371 38.59 -6.15 32.47
C LYS A 371 40.09 -6.09 32.80
N PRO A 372 40.66 -4.89 32.90
CA PRO A 372 41.70 -4.62 33.89
C PRO A 372 41.14 -3.82 35.07
N GLU A 373 41.66 -4.18 36.23
CA GLU A 373 41.35 -3.71 37.57
C GLU A 373 41.75 -2.24 37.86
N SER A 374 41.32 -1.81 39.03
CA SER A 374 41.42 -0.49 39.66
C SER A 374 42.83 0.12 39.81
N GLY A 375 42.90 1.44 39.58
CA GLY A 375 43.48 2.41 40.53
C GLY A 375 44.97 2.77 40.39
N ALA A 376 45.27 4.00 39.95
CA ALA A 376 46.33 4.87 40.50
C ALA A 376 46.19 6.31 39.93
N GLN A 377 46.20 7.32 40.81
CA GLN A 377 46.13 8.76 40.51
C GLN A 377 47.38 9.26 39.75
N PRO A 378 47.28 10.33 38.94
CA PRO A 378 48.47 11.01 38.43
C PRO A 378 48.99 12.05 39.44
N GLU A 379 50.16 11.79 40.02
CA GLU A 379 50.99 12.78 40.72
C GLU A 379 51.52 13.86 39.77
N ALA A 380 51.59 15.08 40.28
CA ALA A 380 52.02 16.29 39.60
C ALA A 380 53.53 16.30 39.28
N ARG A 381 53.90 16.78 38.09
CA ARG A 381 55.30 17.10 37.73
C ARG A 381 55.65 18.55 38.12
N PRO A 382 56.80 18.82 38.77
CA PRO A 382 57.25 20.17 39.09
C PRO A 382 57.92 20.89 37.90
N PRO A 383 58.00 22.24 37.90
CA PRO A 383 58.50 23.02 36.78
C PRO A 383 60.03 23.08 36.72
N ALA A 384 60.58 23.10 35.50
CA ALA A 384 62.02 23.23 35.24
C ALA A 384 62.51 24.69 35.44
N PRO A 385 63.71 24.91 36.02
CA PRO A 385 64.24 26.24 36.29
C PRO A 385 64.92 26.86 35.06
N SER A 386 64.76 28.18 34.92
CA SER A 386 65.49 29.06 34.01
C SER A 386 66.87 29.42 34.56
N LYS A 387 67.88 29.49 33.68
CA LYS A 387 69.01 30.45 33.62
C LYS A 387 70.19 29.95 32.78
N PRO A 388 71.15 30.82 32.40
CA PRO A 388 71.16 32.28 32.48
C PRO A 388 70.79 32.99 31.17
#